data_AF-A0A3D0U070-F1
#
_entry.id   AF-A0A3D0U070-F1
#
_cell.length_a   1.000
_cell.length_b   1.000
_cell.length_c   1.000
_cell.angle_alpha   90.00
_cell.angle_beta   90.00
_cell.angle_gamma   90.00
#
_symmetry.space_group_name_H-M   'P 1'
#
loop_
_entity.id
_entity.type
_entity.pdbx_description
1 polymer ?
#
loop_
_entity_poly.entity_id
_entity_poly.type
_entity_poly.pdbx_seq_one_letter_code
_entity_poly.pdbx_strand_id
1 'polypeptide(L)'
;KRLDVPTLLDAMQWYRSDNARALIGAQQHATKPETLKKMGEVLASQQADVPPQRLELLQHMARSTRANDIALDMMVNLQAAFMTGLGTMIAPNQTQSFQQVHASFDATKTTMQDRIAEQLLLQQTVALETVSDETIEEFLQFADSPSGKKLFTALRASLDYTVQTVAKRVPEAMKARNASAATAQ
;
A
#
# COMPACT_ATOMS: atom_id res chain seq x y z
N LYS A 1 -2.39 15.02 9.01
CA LYS A 1 -1.57 15.60 10.10
C LYS A 1 -0.20 15.93 9.51
N ARG A 2 0.34 17.14 9.71
CA ARG A 2 1.68 17.47 9.19
C ARG A 2 2.76 16.75 10.00
N LEU A 3 3.73 16.18 9.30
CA LEU A 3 5.01 15.74 9.86
C LEU A 3 5.73 16.95 10.46
N ASP A 4 6.41 16.77 11.59
CA ASP A 4 7.25 17.80 12.19
C ASP A 4 8.73 17.40 12.15
N VAL A 5 9.59 18.40 12.39
CA VAL A 5 11.05 18.23 12.33
C VAL A 5 11.55 17.16 13.32
N PRO A 6 11.12 17.14 14.59
CA PRO A 6 11.54 16.07 15.52
C PRO A 6 11.21 14.67 15.02
N THR A 7 9.99 14.45 14.51
CA THR A 7 9.58 13.16 13.95
C THR A 7 10.49 12.73 12.79
N LEU A 8 10.86 13.68 11.93
CA LEU A 8 11.74 13.41 10.80
C LEU A 8 13.18 13.11 11.23
N LEU A 9 13.69 13.79 12.26
CA LEU A 9 15.02 13.53 12.82
C LEU A 9 15.11 12.12 13.42
N ASP A 10 14.12 11.73 14.23
CA ASP A 10 14.06 10.38 14.81
C ASP A 10 13.96 9.31 13.73
N ALA A 11 13.12 9.53 12.72
CA ALA A 11 13.01 8.62 11.58
C ALA A 11 14.33 8.51 10.83
N MET A 12 15.01 9.62 10.53
CA MET A 12 16.31 9.61 9.86
C MET A 12 17.38 8.91 10.70
N GLN A 13 17.34 9.04 12.02
CA GLN A 13 18.25 8.30 12.90
C GLN A 13 18.03 6.79 12.76
N TRP A 14 16.78 6.34 12.79
CA TRP A 14 16.46 4.92 12.58
C TRP A 14 16.89 4.44 11.19
N TYR A 15 16.54 5.18 10.12
CA TYR A 15 16.87 4.81 8.73
C TYR A 15 18.38 4.74 8.44
N ARG A 16 19.23 5.29 9.31
CA ARG A 16 20.70 5.17 9.20
C ARG A 16 21.25 3.88 9.80
N SER A 17 20.48 3.14 10.58
CA SER A 17 20.93 1.90 11.20
C SER A 17 21.22 0.80 10.16
N ASP A 18 22.03 -0.18 10.53
CA ASP A 18 22.25 -1.38 9.70
C ASP A 18 20.96 -2.20 9.56
N ASN A 19 20.14 -2.23 10.62
CA ASN A 19 18.86 -2.93 10.67
C ASN A 19 17.81 -2.32 9.72
N ALA A 20 17.73 -1.00 9.63
CA ALA A 20 16.88 -0.34 8.65
C ALA A 20 17.34 -0.62 7.21
N ARG A 21 18.67 -0.64 6.97
CA ARG A 21 19.24 -1.01 5.66
C ARG A 21 18.96 -2.47 5.30
N ALA A 22 19.01 -3.39 6.26
CA ALA A 22 18.66 -4.79 6.06
C ALA A 22 17.19 -4.95 5.64
N LEU A 23 16.27 -4.27 6.33
CA LEU A 23 14.84 -4.26 5.98
C LEU A 23 14.59 -3.69 4.59
N ILE A 24 15.18 -2.55 4.26
CA ILE A 24 15.05 -1.94 2.92
C ILE A 24 15.64 -2.86 1.85
N GLY A 25 16.81 -3.45 2.11
CA GLY A 25 17.45 -4.39 1.21
C GLY A 25 16.59 -5.63 0.96
N ALA A 26 15.91 -6.16 1.97
CA ALA A 26 14.98 -7.28 1.84
C ALA A 26 13.76 -6.90 0.99
N GLN A 27 13.17 -5.72 1.21
CA GLN A 27 12.06 -5.22 0.38
C GLN A 27 12.48 -5.00 -1.08
N GLN A 28 13.70 -4.53 -1.33
CA GLN A 28 14.24 -4.44 -2.69
C GLN A 28 14.44 -5.83 -3.30
N HIS A 29 15.01 -6.76 -2.53
CA HIS A 29 15.19 -8.15 -2.97
C HIS A 29 13.84 -8.82 -3.30
N ALA A 30 12.78 -8.51 -2.55
CA ALA A 30 11.43 -9.01 -2.81
C ALA A 30 10.88 -8.65 -4.19
N THR A 31 11.45 -7.65 -4.86
CA THR A 31 11.06 -7.26 -6.23
C THR A 31 11.78 -8.07 -7.31
N LYS A 32 12.73 -8.94 -6.96
CA LYS A 32 13.46 -9.77 -7.91
C LYS A 32 12.61 -10.93 -8.45
N PRO A 33 12.83 -11.37 -9.70
CA PRO A 33 12.02 -12.41 -10.35
C PRO A 33 11.92 -13.72 -9.54
N GLU A 34 13.01 -14.16 -8.92
CA GLU A 34 13.06 -15.38 -8.11
C GLU A 34 12.18 -15.27 -6.86
N THR A 35 12.19 -14.11 -6.20
CA THR A 35 11.40 -13.89 -5.00
C THR A 35 9.93 -13.68 -5.35
N LEU A 36 9.62 -13.01 -6.46
CA LEU A 36 8.27 -12.89 -7.00
C LEU A 36 7.68 -14.26 -7.34
N LYS A 37 8.48 -15.17 -7.90
CA LYS A 37 8.06 -16.55 -8.16
C LYS A 37 7.68 -17.26 -6.87
N LYS A 38 8.56 -17.22 -5.85
CA LYS A 38 8.30 -17.83 -4.54
C LYS A 38 7.07 -17.23 -3.85
N MET A 39 6.89 -15.92 -3.96
CA MET A 39 5.72 -15.22 -3.46
C MET A 39 4.43 -15.72 -4.12
N GLY A 40 4.45 -15.96 -5.43
CA GLY A 40 3.35 -16.58 -6.17
C GLY A 40 3.04 -18.01 -5.71
N GLU A 41 4.07 -18.81 -5.43
CA GLU A 41 3.92 -20.19 -4.91
C GLU A 41 3.26 -20.19 -3.53
N VAL A 42 3.70 -19.32 -2.61
CA VAL A 42 3.12 -19.17 -1.27
C VAL A 42 1.68 -18.65 -1.32
N LEU A 43 1.39 -17.70 -2.21
CA LEU A 43 0.02 -17.22 -2.41
C LEU A 43 -0.91 -18.30 -2.99
N ALA A 44 -0.40 -19.15 -3.87
CA ALA A 44 -1.16 -20.25 -4.46
C ALA A 44 -1.43 -21.37 -3.46
N SER A 45 -0.44 -21.70 -2.61
CA SER A 45 -0.59 -22.71 -1.56
C SER A 45 -1.41 -22.23 -0.37
N GLN A 46 -1.51 -20.90 -0.17
CA GLN A 46 -2.04 -20.25 1.04
C GLN A 46 -1.34 -20.74 2.32
N GLN A 47 -0.09 -21.21 2.19
CA GLN A 47 0.70 -21.74 3.29
C GLN A 47 2.08 -21.10 3.26
N ALA A 48 2.45 -20.48 4.39
CA ALA A 48 3.81 -20.05 4.64
C ALA A 48 4.45 -20.99 5.66
N ASP A 49 5.60 -21.56 5.32
CA ASP A 49 6.41 -22.36 6.24
C ASP A 49 7.24 -21.42 7.11
N VAL A 50 6.60 -20.85 8.13
CA VAL A 50 7.20 -19.85 9.02
C VAL A 50 6.83 -20.14 10.47
N PRO A 51 7.78 -20.02 11.42
CA PRO A 51 7.49 -20.21 12.84
C PRO A 51 6.39 -19.26 13.35
N PRO A 52 5.52 -19.69 14.28
CA PRO A 52 4.44 -18.86 14.82
C PRO A 52 4.90 -17.50 15.36
N GLN A 53 6.05 -17.45 16.05
CA GLN A 53 6.62 -16.21 16.59
C GLN A 53 6.95 -15.20 15.49
N ARG A 54 7.55 -15.65 14.38
CA ARG A 54 7.84 -14.79 13.23
C ARG A 54 6.55 -14.27 12.61
N LEU A 55 5.51 -15.10 12.53
CA LEU A 55 4.21 -14.69 12.02
C LEU A 55 3.60 -13.56 12.87
N GLU A 56 3.68 -13.67 14.19
CA GLU A 56 3.21 -12.63 15.12
C GLU A 56 3.96 -11.31 14.94
N LEU A 57 5.28 -11.36 14.76
CA LEU A 57 6.11 -10.17 14.50
C LEU A 57 5.69 -9.49 13.19
N LEU A 58 5.48 -10.25 12.11
CA LEU A 58 5.04 -9.71 10.81
C LEU A 58 3.63 -9.12 10.87
N GLN A 59 2.72 -9.75 11.62
CA GLN A 59 1.39 -9.19 11.87
C GLN A 59 1.47 -7.90 12.69
N HIS A 60 2.35 -7.84 13.68
CA HIS A 60 2.60 -6.62 14.45
C HIS A 60 3.14 -5.52 13.54
N MET A 61 4.11 -5.85 12.69
CA MET A 61 4.71 -4.95 11.73
C MET A 61 3.66 -4.34 10.79
N ALA A 62 2.75 -5.16 10.26
CA ALA A 62 1.65 -4.70 9.42
C ALA A 62 0.73 -3.69 10.14
N ARG A 63 0.45 -3.91 11.44
CA ARG A 63 -0.36 -2.99 12.26
C ARG A 63 0.37 -1.68 12.54
N SER A 64 1.62 -1.73 12.99
CA SER A 64 2.40 -0.55 13.38
C SER A 64 2.68 0.37 12.18
N THR A 65 2.92 -0.21 11.00
CA THR A 65 3.13 0.54 9.75
C THR A 65 1.84 0.93 9.03
N ARG A 66 0.70 0.38 9.44
CA ARG A 66 -0.60 0.49 8.74
C ARG A 66 -0.53 0.00 7.28
N ALA A 67 0.33 -0.97 6.98
CA ALA A 67 0.54 -1.47 5.63
C ALA A 67 -0.76 -1.99 4.99
N ASN A 68 -1.58 -2.71 5.75
CA ASN A 68 -2.85 -3.25 5.27
C ASN A 68 -3.85 -2.14 4.90
N ASP A 69 -3.90 -1.08 5.73
CA ASP A 69 -4.77 0.06 5.44
C ASP A 69 -4.33 0.79 4.16
N ILE A 70 -3.01 0.99 3.99
CA ILE A 70 -2.45 1.64 2.81
C ILE A 70 -2.79 0.83 1.56
N ALA A 71 -2.61 -0.49 1.60
CA ALA A 71 -2.94 -1.36 0.48
C ALA A 71 -4.43 -1.31 0.11
N LEU A 72 -5.32 -1.34 1.11
CA LEU A 72 -6.76 -1.19 0.91
C LEU A 72 -7.13 0.17 0.33
N ASP A 73 -6.57 1.27 0.88
CA ASP A 73 -6.77 2.62 0.38
C ASP A 73 -6.33 2.73 -1.09
N MET A 74 -5.16 2.17 -1.44
CA MET A 74 -4.66 2.13 -2.82
C MET A 74 -5.59 1.34 -3.74
N MET A 75 -6.06 0.16 -3.31
CA MET A 75 -6.96 -0.66 -4.11
C MET A 75 -8.27 0.07 -4.42
N VAL A 76 -8.92 0.65 -3.40
CA VAL A 76 -10.18 1.41 -3.55
C VAL A 76 -9.97 2.60 -4.48
N ASN A 77 -8.87 3.35 -4.29
CA ASN A 77 -8.55 4.50 -5.11
C ASN A 77 -8.33 4.13 -6.59
N LEU A 78 -7.59 3.06 -6.87
CA LEU A 78 -7.32 2.60 -8.23
C LEU A 78 -8.58 2.08 -8.92
N GLN A 79 -9.40 1.30 -8.22
CA GLN A 79 -10.68 0.80 -8.74
C GLN A 79 -11.62 1.96 -9.08
N ALA A 80 -11.73 2.94 -8.19
CA ALA A 80 -12.55 4.12 -8.42
C ALA A 80 -12.04 4.93 -9.62
N ALA A 81 -10.72 5.18 -9.71
CA ALA A 81 -10.12 5.89 -10.83
C ALA A 81 -10.42 5.23 -12.17
N PHE A 82 -10.25 3.90 -12.24
CA PHE A 82 -10.47 3.12 -13.45
C PHE A 82 -11.95 3.11 -13.87
N MET A 83 -12.87 2.87 -12.92
CA MET A 83 -14.31 2.84 -13.20
C MET A 83 -14.85 4.21 -13.62
N THR A 84 -14.40 5.29 -12.98
CA THR A 84 -14.77 6.65 -13.41
C THR A 84 -14.23 6.96 -14.82
N GLY A 85 -13.00 6.54 -15.12
CA GLY A 85 -12.41 6.68 -16.46
C GLY A 85 -13.19 5.90 -17.54
N LEU A 86 -13.52 4.63 -17.27
CA LEU A 86 -14.31 3.79 -18.17
C LEU A 86 -15.72 4.35 -18.37
N GLY A 87 -16.40 4.77 -17.31
CA GLY A 87 -17.74 5.37 -17.40
C GLY A 87 -17.75 6.61 -18.29
N THR A 88 -16.68 7.41 -18.25
CA THR A 88 -16.51 8.59 -19.12
C THR A 88 -16.38 8.21 -20.59
N MET A 89 -15.79 7.04 -20.89
CA MET A 89 -15.60 6.55 -22.25
C MET A 89 -16.86 5.89 -22.83
N ILE A 90 -17.54 5.06 -22.04
CA ILE A 90 -18.64 4.20 -22.51
C ILE A 90 -19.99 4.93 -22.42
N ALA A 91 -20.21 5.71 -21.38
CA ALA A 91 -21.49 6.38 -21.10
C ALA A 91 -21.25 7.81 -20.57
N PRO A 92 -20.76 8.74 -21.43
CA PRO A 92 -20.37 10.09 -21.01
C PRO A 92 -21.51 10.92 -20.39
N ASN A 93 -22.78 10.55 -20.65
CA ASN A 93 -23.97 11.23 -20.14
C ASN A 93 -24.50 10.62 -18.82
N GLN A 94 -23.94 9.51 -18.34
CA GLN A 94 -24.36 8.80 -17.13
C GLN A 94 -23.18 8.59 -16.16
N THR A 95 -22.12 9.38 -16.30
CA THR A 95 -20.89 9.16 -15.57
C THR A 95 -21.03 9.55 -14.10
N GLN A 96 -20.80 8.61 -13.19
CA GLN A 96 -20.69 8.90 -11.77
C GLN A 96 -19.38 9.66 -11.48
N SER A 97 -19.41 10.57 -10.51
CA SER A 97 -18.19 11.25 -10.04
C SER A 97 -17.24 10.25 -9.37
N PHE A 98 -15.94 10.58 -9.38
CA PHE A 98 -14.94 9.80 -8.65
C PHE A 98 -15.33 9.60 -7.17
N GLN A 99 -15.83 10.64 -6.48
CA GLN A 99 -16.22 10.50 -5.08
C GLN A 99 -17.36 9.51 -4.87
N GLN A 100 -18.34 9.46 -5.77
CA GLN A 100 -19.46 8.51 -5.68
C GLN A 100 -18.98 7.07 -5.87
N VAL A 101 -18.15 6.84 -6.89
CA VAL A 101 -17.58 5.50 -7.16
C VAL A 101 -16.66 5.08 -6.01
N HIS A 102 -15.80 5.98 -5.54
CA HIS A 102 -14.92 5.71 -4.39
C HIS A 102 -15.71 5.35 -3.14
N ALA A 103 -16.76 6.11 -2.80
CA ALA A 103 -17.60 5.81 -1.63
C ALA A 103 -18.27 4.43 -1.73
N SER A 104 -18.65 4.00 -2.94
CA SER A 104 -19.22 2.66 -3.16
C SER A 104 -18.22 1.53 -2.89
N PHE A 105 -16.94 1.72 -3.26
CA PHE A 105 -15.89 0.75 -2.99
C PHE A 105 -15.41 0.79 -1.55
N ASP A 106 -15.35 1.97 -0.93
CA ASP A 106 -14.97 2.12 0.48
C ASP A 106 -15.95 1.37 1.40
N ALA A 107 -17.24 1.34 1.07
CA ALA A 107 -18.24 0.54 1.78
C ALA A 107 -17.95 -0.98 1.74
N THR A 108 -17.24 -1.47 0.71
CA THR A 108 -16.85 -2.88 0.56
C THR A 108 -15.49 -3.22 1.18
N LYS A 109 -14.74 -2.19 1.60
CA LYS A 109 -13.37 -2.31 2.11
C LYS A 109 -13.29 -3.22 3.34
N THR A 110 -14.23 -3.07 4.27
CA THR A 110 -14.29 -3.90 5.49
C THR A 110 -14.43 -5.39 5.16
N THR A 111 -15.19 -5.73 4.12
CA THR A 111 -15.38 -7.13 3.70
C THR A 111 -14.11 -7.75 3.11
N MET A 112 -13.22 -6.94 2.54
CA MET A 112 -11.95 -7.41 1.96
C MET A 112 -10.76 -7.30 2.91
N GLN A 113 -10.92 -6.63 4.04
CA GLN A 113 -9.83 -6.29 4.95
C GLN A 113 -9.06 -7.52 5.44
N ASP A 114 -9.77 -8.54 5.95
CA ASP A 114 -9.13 -9.72 6.51
C ASP A 114 -8.40 -10.53 5.43
N ARG A 115 -9.04 -10.70 4.27
CA ARG A 115 -8.45 -11.42 3.14
C ARG A 115 -7.20 -10.73 2.60
N ILE A 116 -7.21 -9.40 2.53
CA ILE A 116 -6.04 -8.63 2.10
C ILE A 116 -4.95 -8.69 3.16
N ALA A 117 -5.30 -8.59 4.44
CA ALA A 117 -4.34 -8.74 5.53
C ALA A 117 -3.64 -10.10 5.49
N GLU A 118 -4.37 -11.18 5.24
CA GLU A 118 -3.83 -12.53 5.11
C GLU A 118 -2.89 -12.65 3.89
N GLN A 119 -3.31 -12.17 2.72
CA GLN A 119 -2.46 -12.21 1.53
C GLN A 119 -1.19 -11.37 1.68
N LEU A 120 -1.29 -10.19 2.29
CA LEU A 120 -0.13 -9.33 2.56
C LEU A 120 0.79 -9.95 3.60
N LEU A 121 0.26 -10.68 4.58
CA LEU A 121 1.07 -11.39 5.55
C LEU A 121 1.87 -12.51 4.89
N LEU A 122 1.23 -13.34 4.05
CA LEU A 122 1.89 -14.38 3.24
C LEU A 122 2.95 -13.80 2.29
N GLN A 123 2.72 -12.61 1.77
CA GLN A 123 3.71 -11.89 0.98
C GLN A 123 4.91 -11.45 1.82
N GLN A 124 4.65 -10.95 3.03
CA GLN A 124 5.70 -10.49 3.94
C GLN A 124 6.58 -11.64 4.46
N THR A 125 6.06 -12.86 4.59
CA THR A 125 6.88 -14.02 4.98
C THR A 125 8.01 -14.27 3.98
N VAL A 126 7.73 -14.12 2.70
CA VAL A 126 8.72 -14.27 1.63
C VAL A 126 9.62 -13.04 1.54
N ALA A 127 9.03 -11.83 1.59
CA ALA A 127 9.79 -10.59 1.44
C ALA A 127 10.81 -10.34 2.56
N LEU A 128 10.54 -10.86 3.77
CA LEU A 128 11.36 -10.64 4.96
C LEU A 128 12.05 -11.91 5.46
N GLU A 129 12.10 -12.96 4.63
CA GLU A 129 12.71 -14.25 4.98
C GLU A 129 14.17 -14.12 5.40
N THR A 130 14.93 -13.22 4.77
CA THR A 130 16.36 -13.03 5.05
C THR A 130 16.63 -12.07 6.21
N VAL A 131 15.60 -11.48 6.80
CA VAL A 131 15.72 -10.52 7.92
C VAL A 131 15.64 -11.29 9.23
N SER A 132 16.47 -10.95 10.21
CA SER A 132 16.42 -11.61 11.53
C SER A 132 15.20 -11.16 12.35
N ASP A 133 14.76 -11.97 13.32
CA ASP A 133 13.67 -11.61 14.21
C ASP A 133 14.02 -10.36 15.04
N GLU A 134 15.26 -10.28 15.52
CA GLU A 134 15.77 -9.14 16.31
C GLU A 134 15.73 -7.84 15.50
N THR A 135 16.01 -7.92 14.20
CA THR A 135 15.93 -6.77 13.29
C THR A 135 14.48 -6.28 13.16
N ILE A 136 13.52 -7.20 13.07
CA ILE A 136 12.09 -6.87 13.01
C ILE A 136 11.63 -6.28 14.36
N GLU A 137 12.08 -6.84 15.48
CA GLU A 137 11.78 -6.33 16.82
C GLU A 137 12.32 -4.90 17.03
N GLU A 138 13.55 -4.60 16.62
CA GLU A 138 14.10 -3.24 16.68
C GLU A 138 13.30 -2.27 15.81
N PHE A 139 12.89 -2.71 14.61
CA PHE A 139 12.00 -1.90 13.78
C PHE A 139 10.67 -1.61 14.46
N LEU A 140 10.07 -2.60 15.12
CA LEU A 140 8.82 -2.44 15.84
C LEU A 140 8.97 -1.43 16.98
N GLN A 141 10.09 -1.42 17.71
CA GLN A 141 10.36 -0.40 18.73
C GLN A 141 10.30 1.02 18.16
N PHE A 142 10.90 1.23 16.98
CA PHE A 142 10.78 2.50 16.27
C PHE A 142 9.36 2.77 15.78
N ALA A 143 8.73 1.80 15.10
CA ALA A 143 7.41 1.95 14.49
C ALA A 143 6.32 2.25 15.53
N ASP A 144 6.44 1.69 16.73
CA ASP A 144 5.50 1.89 17.83
C ASP A 144 5.78 3.14 18.68
N SER A 145 6.94 3.76 18.50
CA SER A 145 7.26 5.04 19.13
C SER A 145 6.29 6.14 18.69
N PRO A 146 6.15 7.25 19.46
CA PRO A 146 5.34 8.40 19.04
C PRO A 146 5.73 8.92 17.65
N SER A 147 7.02 8.99 17.37
CA SER A 147 7.57 9.45 16.08
C SER A 147 7.25 8.47 14.95
N GLY A 148 7.45 7.16 15.16
CA GLY A 148 7.10 6.12 14.18
C GLY A 148 5.61 6.11 13.83
N LYS A 149 4.74 6.12 14.83
CA LYS A 149 3.28 6.19 14.63
C LYS A 149 2.87 7.44 13.86
N LYS A 150 3.48 8.59 14.16
CA LYS A 150 3.22 9.86 13.46
C LYS A 150 3.70 9.81 12.01
N LEU A 151 4.87 9.24 11.76
CA LEU A 151 5.43 9.02 10.43
C LEU A 151 4.50 8.16 9.57
N PHE A 152 4.19 6.93 10.00
CA PHE A 152 3.36 6.02 9.21
C PHE A 152 1.93 6.55 9.00
N THR A 153 1.37 7.26 9.98
CA THR A 153 0.09 7.97 9.81
C THR A 153 0.17 9.05 8.72
N ALA A 154 1.25 9.83 8.71
CA ALA A 154 1.44 10.89 7.71
C ALA A 154 1.73 10.32 6.32
N LEU A 155 2.51 9.23 6.23
CA LEU A 155 2.80 8.53 4.97
C LEU A 155 1.51 7.99 4.35
N ARG A 156 0.70 7.25 5.12
CA ARG A 156 -0.61 6.76 4.67
C ARG A 156 -1.48 7.89 4.13
N ALA A 157 -1.66 8.95 4.91
CA ALA A 157 -2.50 10.09 4.52
C ALA A 157 -1.97 10.80 3.26
N SER A 158 -0.64 10.87 3.09
CA SER A 158 -0.02 11.51 1.92
C SER A 158 -0.17 10.66 0.67
N LEU A 159 -0.01 9.34 0.79
CA LEU A 159 -0.22 8.39 -0.32
C LEU A 159 -1.67 8.43 -0.79
N ASP A 160 -2.63 8.28 0.14
CA ASP A 160 -4.07 8.34 -0.16
C ASP A 160 -4.44 9.66 -0.86
N TYR A 161 -4.03 10.80 -0.29
CA TYR A 161 -4.27 12.11 -0.89
C TYR A 161 -3.69 12.23 -2.30
N THR A 162 -2.46 11.73 -2.52
CA THR A 162 -1.79 11.80 -3.82
C THR A 162 -2.53 10.98 -4.86
N VAL A 163 -2.88 9.72 -4.53
CA VAL A 163 -3.60 8.85 -5.47
C VAL A 163 -4.98 9.41 -5.80
N GLN A 164 -5.75 9.87 -4.81
CA GLN A 164 -7.04 10.52 -5.04
C GLN A 164 -6.93 11.77 -5.93
N THR A 165 -5.88 12.58 -5.73
CA THR A 165 -5.66 13.79 -6.50
C THR A 165 -5.39 13.48 -7.97
N VAL A 166 -4.60 12.44 -8.25
CA VAL A 166 -4.33 11.98 -9.62
C VAL A 166 -5.58 11.33 -10.23
N ALA A 167 -6.28 10.48 -9.47
CA ALA A 167 -7.48 9.77 -9.91
C ALA A 167 -8.57 10.73 -10.40
N LYS A 168 -8.79 11.86 -9.69
CA LYS A 168 -9.75 12.89 -10.08
C LYS A 168 -9.47 13.55 -11.44
N ARG A 169 -8.21 13.52 -11.90
CA ARG A 169 -7.80 14.09 -13.19
C ARG A 169 -8.01 13.13 -14.36
N VAL A 170 -8.17 11.83 -14.10
CA VAL A 170 -8.33 10.81 -15.15
C VAL A 170 -9.52 11.11 -16.07
N PRO A 171 -10.72 11.46 -15.58
CA PRO A 171 -11.86 11.75 -16.46
C PRO A 171 -11.63 12.97 -17.37
N GLU A 172 -10.99 14.01 -16.86
CA GLU A 172 -10.67 15.22 -17.62
C GLU A 172 -9.66 14.93 -18.74
N ALA A 173 -8.60 14.18 -18.42
CA ALA A 173 -7.62 13.74 -19.41
C ALA A 173 -8.26 12.85 -20.50
N MET A 174 -9.20 11.98 -20.12
CA MET A 174 -9.93 11.12 -21.06
C MET A 174 -10.85 11.94 -21.98
N LYS A 175 -11.57 12.93 -21.45
CA LYS A 175 -12.42 13.84 -22.27
C LYS A 175 -11.57 14.63 -23.27
N ALA A 176 -10.43 15.17 -22.84
CA ALA A 176 -9.52 15.90 -23.72
C ALA A 176 -8.94 15.01 -24.85
N ARG A 177 -8.60 13.76 -24.53
CA ARG A 177 -8.13 12.77 -25.51
C ARG A 177 -9.22 12.39 -26.53
N ASN A 178 -10.46 12.22 -26.08
CA ASN A 178 -11.56 11.90 -26.99
C ASN A 178 -11.94 13.07 -27.89
N ALA A 179 -11.90 14.32 -27.38
CA ALA A 179 -12.15 15.52 -28.18
C ALA A 179 -11.08 15.76 -29.27
N SER A 180 -9.81 15.48 -28.95
CA SER A 180 -8.71 15.56 -29.93
C SER A 180 -8.77 14.44 -30.97
N ALA A 181 -9.21 13.23 -30.60
CA ALA A 181 -9.43 12.15 -31.57
C ALA A 181 -10.62 12.43 -32.51
N ALA A 182 -11.68 13.08 -32.03
CA ALA A 182 -12.85 13.43 -32.83
C ALA A 182 -12.63 14.61 -33.79
N THR A 183 -11.60 15.43 -33.56
CA THR A 183 -11.23 16.56 -34.43
C THR A 183 -10.17 16.21 -35.48
N ALA A 184 -9.57 15.02 -35.37
CA ALA A 184 -8.60 14.48 -36.32
C ALA A 184 -9.23 13.53 -37.38
N GLN A 185 -10.55 13.31 -37.31
CA GLN A 185 -11.37 12.64 -38.34
C GLN A 185 -12.13 13.68 -39.15
#